data_AF-A0A846E4Q2-F1
#
_entry.id   AF-A0A846E4Q2-F1
#
_cell.length_a   1.000
_cell.length_b   1.000
_cell.length_c   1.000
_cell.angle_alpha   90.00
_cell.angle_beta   90.00
_cell.angle_gamma   90.00
#
_symmetry.space_group_name_H-M   'P 1'
#
loop_
_entity.id
_entity.type
_entity.pdbx_description
1 polymer ?
#
loop_
_entity_poly.entity_id
_entity_poly.type
_entity_poly.pdbx_seq_one_letter_code
_entity_poly.pdbx_strand_id
1 'polypeptide(L)'
;MSRVRIAKDKAEFVKSLVTANSKDGVFETYADVVMFAASLGVKQDKRLPLGGISTKDPAPIGVEIFASRGYDLAIKLIAIAQTQDPQILSSYEPAALEQRLHILEEYANGGLEILREALRGSIDYTERLLLMLIAERVKPKTETDSFDLSRFL
;
A
#
# COMPACT_ATOMS: atom_id res chain seq x y z
N MET A 1 0.90 -17.14 14.59
CA MET A 1 1.71 -16.19 13.79
C MET A 1 0.74 -15.39 12.93
N SER A 2 0.73 -14.07 13.09
CA SER A 2 -0.16 -13.19 12.32
C SER A 2 0.29 -13.10 10.86
N ARG A 3 -0.66 -12.94 9.94
CA ARG A 3 -0.40 -12.90 8.50
C ARG A 3 -1.19 -11.76 7.86
N VAL A 4 -0.61 -11.14 6.85
CA VAL A 4 -1.26 -10.14 6.00
C VAL A 4 -1.97 -10.84 4.86
N ARG A 5 -3.26 -10.58 4.72
CA ARG A 5 -4.15 -11.21 3.75
C ARG A 5 -4.20 -10.42 2.45
N ILE A 6 -4.45 -11.14 1.35
CA ILE A 6 -4.64 -10.56 0.03
C ILE A 6 -6.04 -10.94 -0.46
N ALA A 7 -6.75 -9.99 -1.05
CA ALA A 7 -8.07 -10.21 -1.61
C ALA A 7 -7.98 -11.17 -2.82
N LYS A 8 -8.87 -12.16 -2.86
CA LYS A 8 -8.90 -13.24 -3.85
C LYS A 8 -9.05 -12.72 -5.28
N ASP A 9 -9.84 -11.66 -5.46
CA ASP A 9 -10.07 -10.97 -6.74
C ASP A 9 -8.84 -10.22 -7.26
N LYS A 10 -7.81 -10.03 -6.43
CA LYS A 10 -6.56 -9.33 -6.78
C LYS A 10 -5.34 -10.25 -6.76
N ALA A 11 -5.52 -11.54 -6.45
CA ALA A 11 -4.45 -12.53 -6.34
C ALA A 11 -3.58 -12.63 -7.60
N GLU A 12 -4.21 -12.84 -8.77
CA GLU A 12 -3.49 -12.95 -10.05
C GLU A 12 -2.75 -11.66 -10.42
N PHE A 13 -3.32 -10.50 -10.08
CA PHE A 13 -2.67 -9.22 -10.32
C PHE A 13 -1.45 -9.02 -9.42
N VAL A 14 -1.55 -9.34 -8.12
CA VAL A 14 -0.38 -9.32 -7.22
C VAL A 14 0.70 -10.28 -7.70
N LYS A 15 0.29 -11.46 -8.21
CA LYS A 15 1.21 -12.45 -8.74
C LYS A 15 2.01 -11.92 -9.94
N SER A 16 1.33 -11.27 -10.89
CA SER A 16 1.98 -10.76 -12.11
C SER A 16 2.92 -9.58 -11.87
N LEU A 17 2.84 -8.93 -10.71
CA LEU A 17 3.72 -7.82 -10.32
C LEU A 17 5.07 -8.28 -9.75
N VAL A 18 5.25 -9.57 -9.45
CA VAL A 18 6.50 -10.11 -8.92
C VAL A 18 7.41 -10.62 -10.04
N THR A 19 8.68 -10.22 -10.02
CA THR A 19 9.70 -10.53 -11.04
C THR A 19 9.88 -12.04 -11.25
N ALA A 20 9.76 -12.84 -10.20
CA ALA A 20 9.87 -14.31 -10.29
C ALA A 20 8.72 -14.97 -11.07
N ASN A 21 7.57 -14.30 -11.19
CA ASN A 21 6.35 -14.85 -11.78
C ASN A 21 6.00 -14.26 -13.14
N SER A 22 6.63 -13.14 -13.52
CA SER A 22 6.33 -12.41 -14.75
C SER A 22 7.55 -11.67 -15.26
N LYS A 23 7.74 -11.64 -16.58
CA LYS A 23 8.81 -10.88 -17.23
C LYS A 23 8.69 -9.37 -16.96
N ASP A 24 7.46 -8.90 -16.80
CA ASP A 24 7.14 -7.49 -16.57
C ASP A 24 6.94 -7.19 -15.07
N GLY A 25 7.20 -8.18 -14.19
CA GLY A 25 7.16 -7.98 -12.75
C GLY A 25 8.21 -6.97 -12.31
N VAL A 26 7.86 -6.13 -11.33
CA VAL A 26 8.71 -5.01 -10.87
C VAL A 26 9.16 -5.20 -9.42
N PHE A 27 8.42 -6.00 -8.65
CA PHE A 27 8.67 -6.20 -7.24
C PHE A 27 9.38 -7.53 -6.99
N GLU A 28 10.24 -7.59 -5.97
CA GLU A 28 10.95 -8.81 -5.61
C GLU A 28 10.04 -9.82 -4.90
N THR A 29 9.13 -9.34 -4.04
CA THR A 29 8.27 -10.19 -3.21
C THR A 29 6.83 -9.67 -3.15
N TYR A 30 5.90 -10.54 -2.77
CA TYR A 30 4.52 -10.12 -2.49
C TYR A 30 4.43 -9.09 -1.36
N ALA A 31 5.36 -9.10 -0.40
CA ALA A 31 5.39 -8.10 0.66
C ALA A 31 5.70 -6.70 0.11
N ASP A 32 6.60 -6.59 -0.88
CA ASP A 32 6.90 -5.33 -1.56
C ASP A 32 5.68 -4.80 -2.32
N VAL A 33 4.97 -5.68 -3.03
CA VAL A 33 3.73 -5.32 -3.74
C VAL A 33 2.69 -4.77 -2.77
N VAL A 34 2.45 -5.49 -1.66
CA VAL A 34 1.47 -5.10 -0.64
C VAL A 34 1.85 -3.77 0.00
N MET A 35 3.12 -3.56 0.34
CA MET A 35 3.58 -2.32 0.98
C MET A 35 3.53 -1.13 0.03
N PHE A 36 3.91 -1.31 -1.23
CA PHE A 36 3.78 -0.28 -2.25
C PHE A 36 2.30 0.10 -2.45
N ALA A 37 1.44 -0.91 -2.62
CA ALA A 37 0.00 -0.70 -2.77
C ALA A 37 -0.60 -0.02 -1.53
N ALA A 38 -0.24 -0.43 -0.31
CA ALA A 38 -0.73 0.23 0.89
C ALA A 38 -0.33 1.70 0.95
N SER A 39 0.92 2.00 0.61
CA SER A 39 1.43 3.38 0.56
C SER A 39 0.69 4.22 -0.49
N LEU A 40 0.41 3.63 -1.67
CA LEU A 40 -0.38 4.26 -2.73
C LEU A 40 -1.84 4.48 -2.30
N GLY A 41 -2.43 3.49 -1.61
CA GLY A 41 -3.78 3.57 -1.04
C GLY A 41 -3.89 4.70 -0.03
N VAL A 42 -2.95 4.81 0.92
CA VAL A 42 -2.87 5.92 1.88
C VAL A 42 -2.73 7.25 1.17
N LYS A 43 -1.84 7.35 0.17
CA LYS A 43 -1.59 8.59 -0.56
C LYS A 43 -2.84 9.11 -1.29
N GLN A 44 -3.69 8.23 -1.78
CA GLN A 44 -4.94 8.58 -2.47
C GLN A 44 -6.17 8.45 -1.57
N ASP A 45 -5.98 8.27 -0.26
CA ASP A 45 -7.03 8.06 0.74
C ASP A 45 -8.06 7.00 0.32
N LYS A 46 -7.58 5.90 -0.27
CA LYS A 46 -8.42 4.81 -0.77
C LYS A 46 -8.22 3.56 0.06
N ARG A 47 -9.26 3.26 0.85
CA ARG A 47 -9.33 2.09 1.72
C ARG A 47 -10.52 1.22 1.29
N LEU A 48 -10.27 -0.06 1.03
CA LEU A 48 -11.30 -0.99 0.58
C LEU A 48 -11.31 -2.25 1.44
N PRO A 49 -12.47 -2.70 1.95
CA PRO A 49 -12.56 -3.94 2.71
C PRO A 49 -12.17 -5.13 1.84
N LEU A 50 -11.56 -6.14 2.47
CA LEU A 50 -11.24 -7.39 1.78
C LEU A 50 -12.51 -8.22 1.60
N GLY A 51 -12.72 -8.71 0.38
CA GLY A 51 -13.74 -9.72 0.11
C GLY A 51 -13.25 -11.12 0.50
N GLY A 52 -13.30 -12.06 -0.45
CA GLY A 52 -12.69 -13.37 -0.26
C GLY A 52 -11.17 -13.26 -0.08
N ILE A 53 -10.58 -14.17 0.72
CA ILE A 53 -9.14 -14.21 0.94
C ILE A 53 -8.49 -15.22 -0.02
N SER A 54 -7.37 -14.84 -0.63
CA SER A 54 -6.53 -15.78 -1.40
C SER A 54 -5.85 -16.77 -0.45
N THR A 55 -5.94 -18.07 -0.76
CA THR A 55 -5.36 -19.15 0.08
C THR A 55 -4.27 -19.96 -0.62
N LYS A 56 -4.07 -19.77 -1.93
CA LYS A 56 -3.12 -20.55 -2.73
C LYS A 56 -1.88 -19.75 -3.07
N ASP A 57 -1.99 -18.89 -4.09
CA ASP A 57 -0.87 -18.10 -4.56
C ASP A 57 -1.39 -16.77 -5.13
N PRO A 58 -1.04 -15.63 -4.53
CA PRO A 58 -0.31 -15.50 -3.27
C PRO A 58 -1.14 -15.97 -2.06
N ALA A 59 -0.55 -16.79 -1.19
CA ALA A 59 -1.12 -17.09 0.13
C ALA A 59 -0.91 -15.90 1.09
N PRO A 60 -1.63 -15.82 2.23
CA PRO A 60 -1.39 -14.78 3.23
C PRO A 60 0.08 -14.76 3.66
N ILE A 61 0.68 -13.59 3.79
CA ILE A 61 2.11 -13.38 3.99
C ILE A 61 2.40 -13.26 5.49
N GLY A 62 3.40 -13.98 6.01
CA GLY A 62 3.80 -13.86 7.42
C GLY A 62 4.29 -12.46 7.75
N VAL A 63 3.89 -11.92 8.92
CA VAL A 63 4.29 -10.57 9.37
C VAL A 63 5.81 -10.44 9.48
N GLU A 64 6.51 -11.52 9.82
CA GLU A 64 7.96 -11.60 9.88
C GLU A 64 8.65 -11.28 8.54
N ILE A 65 7.98 -11.51 7.40
CA ILE A 65 8.49 -11.17 6.08
C ILE A 65 8.49 -9.65 5.88
N PHE A 66 7.49 -8.94 6.42
CA PHE A 66 7.48 -7.48 6.39
C PHE A 66 8.54 -6.90 7.31
N ALA A 67 8.73 -7.50 8.49
CA ALA A 67 9.77 -7.09 9.43
C ALA A 67 11.17 -7.28 8.85
N SER A 68 11.46 -8.42 8.20
CA SER A 68 12.77 -8.69 7.60
C SER A 68 13.10 -7.75 6.43
N ARG A 69 12.08 -7.21 5.76
CA ARG A 69 12.22 -6.19 4.71
C ARG A 69 12.21 -4.75 5.25
N GLY A 70 12.14 -4.56 6.57
CA GLY A 70 12.21 -3.24 7.21
C GLY A 70 10.90 -2.44 7.19
N TYR A 71 9.76 -3.08 6.92
CA TYR A 71 8.46 -2.41 6.79
C TYR A 71 7.71 -2.16 8.10
N ASP A 72 8.20 -2.68 9.24
CA ASP A 72 7.54 -2.55 10.55
C ASP A 72 7.18 -1.09 10.88
N LEU A 73 8.13 -0.16 10.68
CA LEU A 73 7.91 1.25 10.96
C LEU A 73 6.87 1.86 10.01
N ALA A 74 6.92 1.53 8.72
CA ALA A 74 5.96 2.03 7.74
C ALA A 74 4.52 1.56 8.07
N ILE A 75 4.35 0.29 8.46
CA ILE A 75 3.04 -0.25 8.87
C ILE A 75 2.51 0.51 10.10
N LYS A 76 3.36 0.76 11.08
CA LYS A 76 3.03 1.54 12.28
C LYS A 76 2.64 2.98 11.95
N LEU A 77 3.38 3.64 11.05
CA LEU A 77 3.09 5.00 10.60
C LEU A 77 1.77 5.10 9.85
N ILE A 78 1.47 4.14 8.97
CA ILE A 78 0.17 4.06 8.28
C ILE A 78 -0.96 3.94 9.30
N ALA A 79 -0.79 3.06 10.29
CA ALA A 79 -1.84 2.81 11.27
C ALA A 79 -2.10 4.02 12.19
N ILE A 80 -1.06 4.64 12.76
CA ILE A 80 -1.24 5.82 13.63
C ILE A 80 -1.74 7.04 12.85
N ALA A 81 -1.34 7.21 11.59
CA ALA A 81 -1.92 8.25 10.73
C ALA A 81 -3.43 8.04 10.53
N GLN A 82 -3.87 6.78 10.40
CA GLN A 82 -5.29 6.44 10.22
C GLN A 82 -6.10 6.50 11.51
N THR A 83 -5.58 6.02 12.64
CA THR A 83 -6.34 5.95 13.89
C THR A 83 -6.24 7.21 14.73
N GLN A 84 -5.18 7.99 14.57
CA GLN A 84 -4.79 9.09 15.46
C GLN A 84 -4.69 8.66 16.94
N ASP A 85 -4.47 7.37 17.18
CA ASP A 85 -4.39 6.77 18.51
C ASP A 85 -3.01 6.12 18.69
N PRO A 86 -2.16 6.62 19.60
CA PRO A 86 -0.84 6.05 19.84
C PRO A 86 -0.87 4.62 20.40
N GLN A 87 -1.98 4.16 20.99
CA GLN A 87 -2.10 2.78 21.49
C GLN A 87 -1.93 1.74 20.36
N ILE A 88 -2.24 2.11 19.12
CA ILE A 88 -2.03 1.26 17.94
C ILE A 88 -0.56 0.86 17.73
N LEU A 89 0.37 1.60 18.32
CA LEU A 89 1.80 1.33 18.23
C LEU A 89 2.27 0.24 19.22
N SER A 90 1.43 -0.13 20.20
CA SER A 90 1.79 -1.10 21.24
C SER A 90 2.36 -2.38 20.65
N SER A 91 3.50 -2.82 21.17
CA SER A 91 4.11 -4.11 20.83
C SER A 91 3.61 -5.24 21.74
N TYR A 92 2.90 -4.90 22.82
CA TYR A 92 2.47 -5.83 23.86
C TYR A 92 1.01 -6.27 23.69
N GLU A 93 0.23 -5.52 22.90
CA GLU A 93 -1.18 -5.81 22.67
C GLU A 93 -1.38 -6.52 21.33
N PRO A 94 -1.82 -7.79 21.33
CA PRO A 94 -2.10 -8.52 20.09
C PRO A 94 -3.19 -7.84 19.24
N ALA A 95 -4.19 -7.24 19.89
CA ALA A 95 -5.26 -6.50 19.21
C ALA A 95 -4.73 -5.31 18.42
N ALA A 96 -3.74 -4.58 18.96
CA ALA A 96 -3.09 -3.48 18.24
C ALA A 96 -2.33 -3.97 17.00
N LEU A 97 -1.67 -5.14 17.08
CA LEU A 97 -1.08 -5.76 15.89
C LEU A 97 -2.14 -6.12 14.85
N GLU A 98 -3.20 -6.83 15.24
CA GLU A 98 -4.27 -7.22 14.31
C GLU A 98 -4.93 -6.02 13.63
N GLN A 99 -5.18 -4.94 14.38
CA GLN A 99 -5.74 -3.71 13.83
C GLN A 99 -4.79 -3.02 12.86
N ARG A 100 -3.47 -2.98 13.14
CA ARG A 100 -2.45 -2.47 12.20
C ARG A 100 -2.48 -3.24 10.88
N LEU A 101 -2.51 -4.57 10.96
CA LEU A 101 -2.53 -5.42 9.77
C LEU A 101 -3.83 -5.25 8.99
N HIS A 102 -4.98 -5.12 9.67
CA HIS A 102 -6.25 -4.86 9.02
C HIS A 102 -6.26 -3.53 8.26
N ILE A 103 -5.76 -2.46 8.87
CA ILE A 103 -5.62 -1.15 8.21
C ILE A 103 -4.72 -1.26 6.98
N LEU A 104 -3.57 -1.93 7.14
CA LEU A 104 -2.63 -2.17 6.03
C LEU A 104 -3.29 -2.93 4.88
N GLU A 105 -4.02 -4.01 5.19
CA GLU A 105 -4.71 -4.84 4.20
C GLU A 105 -5.71 -4.04 3.38
N GLU A 106 -6.52 -3.21 4.01
CA GLU A 106 -7.55 -2.44 3.30
C GLU A 106 -6.97 -1.30 2.46
N TYR A 107 -5.90 -0.66 2.93
CA TYR A 107 -5.15 0.29 2.10
C TYR A 107 -4.44 -0.39 0.95
N ALA A 108 -3.83 -1.56 1.17
CA ALA A 108 -3.23 -2.34 0.11
C ALA A 108 -4.28 -2.73 -0.93
N ASN A 109 -5.47 -3.15 -0.50
CA ASN A 109 -6.57 -3.51 -1.38
C ASN A 109 -7.06 -2.32 -2.22
N GLY A 110 -7.17 -1.13 -1.62
CA GLY A 110 -7.48 0.12 -2.32
C GLY A 110 -6.39 0.54 -3.31
N GLY A 111 -5.13 0.47 -2.89
CA GLY A 111 -3.98 0.79 -3.73
C GLY A 111 -3.76 -0.18 -4.89
N LEU A 112 -4.06 -1.48 -4.70
CA LEU A 112 -4.03 -2.46 -5.78
C LEU A 112 -5.08 -2.16 -6.85
N GLU A 113 -6.24 -1.63 -6.48
CA GLU A 113 -7.24 -1.19 -7.47
C GLU A 113 -6.74 0.01 -8.27
N ILE A 114 -6.12 1.00 -7.61
CA ILE A 114 -5.50 2.15 -8.28
C ILE A 114 -4.38 1.69 -9.22
N LEU A 115 -3.50 0.83 -8.72
CA LEU A 115 -2.36 0.33 -9.46
C LEU A 115 -2.80 -0.48 -10.69
N ARG A 116 -3.83 -1.31 -10.56
CA ARG A 116 -4.40 -2.07 -11.68
C ARG A 116 -4.92 -1.16 -12.78
N GLU A 117 -5.67 -0.10 -12.44
CA GLU A 117 -6.14 0.86 -13.43
C GLU A 117 -4.99 1.66 -14.06
N ALA A 118 -3.97 2.02 -13.26
CA ALA A 118 -2.81 2.73 -13.76
C ALA A 118 -1.97 1.90 -14.75
N LEU A 119 -1.85 0.59 -14.52
CA LEU A 119 -1.09 -0.34 -15.36
C LEU A 119 -1.93 -0.93 -16.50
N ARG A 120 -3.22 -0.63 -16.57
CA ARG A 120 -4.13 -1.19 -17.57
C ARG A 120 -3.65 -0.87 -18.98
N GLY A 121 -3.43 -1.91 -19.78
CA GLY A 121 -2.94 -1.79 -21.16
C GLY A 121 -1.44 -1.47 -21.28
N SER A 122 -0.71 -1.37 -20.16
CA SER A 122 0.75 -1.25 -20.20
C SER A 122 1.40 -2.60 -20.47
N ILE A 123 2.42 -2.60 -21.33
CA ILE A 123 3.24 -3.77 -21.61
C ILE A 123 4.48 -3.76 -20.71
N ASP A 124 4.97 -2.58 -20.34
CA ASP A 124 6.08 -2.41 -19.39
C ASP A 124 5.55 -1.78 -18.09
N TYR A 125 5.53 -2.54 -17.00
CA TYR A 125 5.10 -2.04 -15.70
C TYR A 125 6.17 -1.18 -15.02
N THR A 126 7.45 -1.41 -15.31
CA THR A 126 8.54 -0.63 -14.74
C THR A 126 8.49 0.80 -15.26
N GLU A 127 8.36 0.97 -16.57
CA GLU A 127 8.21 2.30 -17.19
C GLU A 127 6.98 3.02 -16.62
N ARG A 128 5.84 2.33 -16.53
CA ARG A 128 4.61 2.94 -16.04
C ARG A 128 4.67 3.35 -14.58
N LEU A 129 5.28 2.53 -13.73
CA LEU A 129 5.54 2.88 -12.32
C LEU A 129 6.52 4.05 -12.21
N LEU A 130 7.58 4.09 -13.02
CA LEU A 130 8.53 5.19 -13.04
C LEU A 130 7.82 6.51 -13.42
N LEU A 131 6.96 6.50 -14.43
CA LEU A 131 6.16 7.66 -14.81
C LEU A 131 5.22 8.11 -13.68
N MET A 132 4.61 7.17 -12.95
CA MET A 132 3.79 7.48 -11.78
C MET A 132 4.62 8.21 -10.70
N LEU A 133 5.82 7.72 -10.40
CA LEU A 133 6.71 8.35 -9.41
C LEU A 133 7.23 9.72 -9.87
N ILE A 134 7.55 9.88 -11.16
CA ILE A 134 7.95 11.17 -11.74
C ILE A 134 6.79 12.17 -11.62
N ALA A 135 5.56 11.76 -11.92
CA ALA A 135 4.39 12.63 -11.78
C ALA A 135 4.20 13.13 -10.34
N GLU A 136 4.46 12.28 -9.34
CA GLU A 136 4.43 12.70 -7.93
C GLU A 136 5.53 13.71 -7.57
N ARG A 137 6.71 13.63 -8.19
CA ARG A 137 7.79 14.60 -8.00
C ARG A 137 7.46 15.97 -8.61
N VAL A 138 6.77 15.99 -9.75
CA VAL A 138 6.53 17.20 -10.55
C VAL A 138 5.24 17.93 -10.15
N LYS A 139 4.35 17.31 -9.35
CA LYS A 139 3.15 17.99 -8.83
C LYS A 139 3.56 19.30 -8.15
N PRO A 140 3.16 20.48 -8.69
CA PRO A 140 3.36 21.73 -7.98
C PRO A 140 2.65 21.60 -6.63
N LYS A 141 3.30 22.06 -5.55
CA LYS A 141 2.62 22.27 -4.27
C LYS A 141 1.34 23.02 -4.60
N THR A 142 0.18 22.39 -4.42
CA THR A 142 -1.10 23.05 -4.54
C THR A 142 -1.04 24.29 -3.67
N GLU A 143 -1.33 25.44 -4.29
CA GLU A 143 -1.48 26.73 -3.64
C GLU A 143 -2.58 26.62 -2.58
N THR A 144 -2.18 26.27 -1.35
CA THR A 144 -2.84 26.73 -0.12
C THR A 144 -2.12 27.97 0.42
N ASP A 145 -1.49 28.75 -0.46
CA ASP A 145 -1.40 30.20 -0.27
C ASP A 145 -2.66 30.79 -0.92
N SER A 146 -3.79 30.69 -0.23
CA SER A 146 -4.82 31.70 -0.43
C SER A 146 -4.15 33.03 -0.16
N PHE A 147 -3.92 33.82 -1.21
CA PHE A 147 -3.28 35.12 -1.10
C PHE A 147 -4.05 35.96 -0.09
N ASP A 148 -3.51 36.06 1.13
CA ASP A 148 -4.17 36.67 2.27
C ASP A 148 -4.12 38.19 2.11
N LEU A 149 -5.18 38.74 1.49
CA LEU A 149 -5.34 40.18 1.26
C LEU A 149 -5.47 40.98 2.56
N SER A 150 -5.69 40.33 3.72
CA SER A 150 -5.70 41.02 5.02
C SER A 150 -4.34 41.55 5.44
N ARG A 151 -3.25 41.11 4.79
CA ARG A 151 -1.90 41.66 5.00
C ARG A 151 -1.64 42.99 4.29
N PHE A 152 -2.56 43.42 3.43
CA PHE A 152 -2.44 44.64 2.61
C PHE A 152 -3.55 45.67 2.87
N LEU A 153 -4.38 45.47 3.91
CA LEU A 153 -5.39 46.42 4.38
C LEU A 153 -5.00 47.04 5.72
#